data_AF-A0A914RMS0-F1
#
_entry.id   AF-A0A914RMS0-F1
#
_cell.length_a   1.000
_cell.length_b   1.000
_cell.length_c   1.000
_cell.angle_alpha   90.00
_cell.angle_beta   90.00
_cell.angle_gamma   90.00
#
_symmetry.space_group_name_H-M   'P 1'
#
loop_
_entity.id
_entity.type
_entity.pdbx_description
1 polymer ?
#
loop_
_entity_poly.entity_id
_entity_poly.type
_entity_poly.pdbx_seq_one_letter_code
_entity_poly.pdbx_strand_id
1 'polypeptide(L)'
;RKRCAQYVSGSIEVYCSGVTWHVVTENNDDGVEVDESDRLPRLLVVGKFDIFCFTFSAISYIVDVACDTVTAYIHFRAQRFWAFLFVSLLTVLPSIALNLGPAVWYVDAIVAAVGFRSSSSDHERRYFYCRMVEADRDAFFEAFLESAPQVLVQGIVLAHSFWMLLPSDAIPMWMYFQGMSVVMSLLSVCWSVSIQHRSLRIARPDKMNMSPFETFLQLSWRCLTISARYILLVLFVLAFQYWTTAVAGLLLDCERFVYPHKKFIVLFALSAFISGIAVMLLYYWRWHPTRRLKSLIDVDSSRRAIVEQTFSEAEESRSYPSDTLKHIDSDESLHP
;
A
#
# COMPACT_ATOMS: atom_id res chain seq x y z
N ARG A 1 -27.88 -6.85 12.64
CA ARG A 1 -28.02 -8.09 11.82
C ARG A 1 -26.61 -8.61 11.54
N LYS A 2 -26.06 -9.37 12.49
CA LYS A 2 -24.72 -9.96 12.43
C LYS A 2 -24.81 -11.23 11.60
N ARG A 3 -24.04 -11.34 10.51
CA ARG A 3 -23.74 -12.62 9.88
C ARG A 3 -22.29 -12.93 10.23
N CYS A 4 -22.09 -13.58 11.38
CA CYS A 4 -20.92 -14.42 11.57
C CYS A 4 -21.24 -15.73 10.87
N ALA A 5 -20.38 -16.11 9.93
CA ALA A 5 -20.49 -17.36 9.20
C ALA A 5 -20.45 -18.53 10.19
N GLN A 6 -21.38 -19.44 9.97
CA GLN A 6 -21.55 -20.70 10.69
C GLN A 6 -20.56 -21.69 10.08
N TYR A 7 -19.63 -22.22 10.87
CA TYR A 7 -18.69 -23.27 10.44
C TYR A 7 -19.23 -24.61 10.94
N VAL A 8 -19.33 -25.58 10.04
CA VAL A 8 -19.71 -26.98 10.33
C VAL A 8 -18.60 -27.87 9.77
N SER A 9 -17.77 -28.42 10.65
CA SER A 9 -17.64 -29.88 10.89
C SER A 9 -16.54 -30.11 11.93
N GLY A 10 -16.75 -31.10 12.80
CA GLY A 10 -16.21 -31.24 14.15
C GLY A 10 -14.69 -31.39 14.33
N SER A 11 -14.15 -31.25 15.54
CA SER A 11 -14.79 -31.06 16.85
C SER A 11 -13.82 -30.40 17.83
N ILE A 12 -13.94 -29.08 18.03
CA ILE A 12 -13.61 -28.41 19.30
C ILE A 12 -14.76 -27.43 19.54
N GLU A 13 -15.70 -27.81 20.39
CA GLU A 13 -16.85 -26.98 20.72
C GLU A 13 -16.42 -25.86 21.67
N VAL A 14 -16.61 -24.61 21.25
CA VAL A 14 -16.41 -23.43 22.09
C VAL A 14 -17.73 -22.67 22.18
N TYR A 15 -18.46 -22.85 23.27
CA TYR A 15 -19.73 -22.14 23.52
C TYR A 15 -19.51 -20.82 24.25
N CYS A 16 -20.26 -19.80 23.85
CA CYS A 16 -20.29 -18.49 24.52
C CYS A 16 -21.51 -18.44 25.45
N SER A 17 -21.27 -18.48 26.76
CA SER A 17 -22.25 -18.09 27.77
C SER A 17 -21.54 -17.29 28.86
N GLY A 18 -21.73 -15.98 28.86
CA GLY A 18 -21.27 -15.08 29.93
C GLY A 18 -19.77 -15.11 30.27
N VAL A 19 -19.00 -14.17 29.70
CA VAL A 19 -17.71 -13.67 30.23
C VAL A 19 -16.78 -14.73 30.87
N THR A 20 -16.35 -15.75 30.13
CA THR A 20 -15.10 -16.53 30.32
C THR A 20 -14.99 -17.63 29.23
N TRP A 21 -13.77 -18.04 28.85
CA TRP A 21 -13.52 -19.10 27.85
C TRP A 21 -12.73 -20.27 28.47
N HIS A 22 -13.10 -21.51 28.14
CA HIS A 22 -12.37 -22.76 28.47
C HIS A 22 -12.00 -23.52 27.17
N VAL A 23 -10.85 -24.21 27.16
CA VAL A 23 -10.32 -24.96 26.01
C VAL A 23 -10.10 -26.43 26.38
N VAL A 24 -10.53 -27.35 25.51
CA VAL A 24 -10.19 -28.79 25.55
C VAL A 24 -9.50 -29.14 24.23
N THR A 25 -8.41 -29.90 24.30
CA THR A 25 -7.57 -30.28 23.16
C THR A 25 -7.65 -31.79 22.91
N GLU A 26 -7.86 -32.20 21.66
CA GLU A 26 -7.55 -33.56 21.19
C GLU A 26 -6.59 -33.52 20.00
N ASN A 27 -5.55 -34.36 20.09
CA ASN A 27 -4.58 -34.65 19.05
C ASN A 27 -5.23 -35.56 17.99
N ASN A 28 -5.00 -35.29 16.71
CA ASN A 28 -4.59 -36.33 15.74
C ASN A 28 -4.17 -35.73 14.40
N ASP A 29 -3.09 -36.31 13.87
CA ASP A 29 -2.57 -36.16 12.52
C ASP A 29 -3.61 -36.63 11.49
N ASP A 30 -3.87 -35.82 10.46
CA ASP A 30 -4.29 -36.29 9.14
C ASP A 30 -3.99 -35.20 8.09
N GLY A 31 -3.14 -35.54 7.12
CA GLY A 31 -2.58 -34.66 6.09
C GLY A 31 -3.57 -34.30 4.97
N VAL A 32 -4.59 -33.52 5.30
CA VAL A 32 -5.44 -32.83 4.32
C VAL A 32 -4.96 -31.38 4.25
N GLU A 33 -4.28 -31.01 3.16
CA GLU A 33 -4.07 -29.60 2.80
C GLU A 33 -5.43 -29.01 2.41
N VAL A 34 -6.21 -28.62 3.42
CA VAL A 34 -7.31 -27.69 3.23
C VAL A 34 -6.69 -26.38 2.76
N ASP A 35 -7.06 -25.93 1.56
CA ASP A 35 -6.73 -24.60 1.05
C ASP A 35 -7.39 -23.54 1.98
N GLU A 36 -6.70 -23.21 3.07
CA GLU A 36 -7.07 -22.12 3.96
C GLU A 36 -6.73 -20.80 3.25
N SER A 37 -7.64 -20.37 2.37
CA SER A 37 -7.52 -19.17 1.54
C SER A 37 -7.31 -17.88 2.35
N ASP A 38 -7.60 -17.92 3.66
CA ASP A 38 -7.57 -16.78 4.58
C ASP A 38 -6.55 -16.96 5.73
N ARG A 39 -5.60 -17.90 5.62
CA ARG A 39 -4.64 -18.12 6.70
C ARG A 39 -3.78 -16.88 6.95
N LEU A 40 -3.92 -16.28 8.13
CA LEU A 40 -3.01 -15.20 8.56
C LEU A 40 -1.56 -15.70 8.62
N PRO A 41 -0.56 -14.81 8.37
CA PRO A 41 0.85 -15.16 8.53
C PRO A 41 1.12 -15.77 9.91
N ARG A 42 1.88 -16.88 9.95
CA ARG A 42 2.27 -17.54 11.20
C ARG A 42 3.10 -16.63 12.12
N LEU A 43 3.78 -15.64 11.54
CA LEU A 43 4.56 -14.62 12.23
C LEU A 43 3.97 -13.24 11.94
N LEU A 44 3.30 -12.66 12.93
CA LEU A 44 2.73 -11.32 12.84
C LEU A 44 3.80 -10.31 13.26
N VAL A 45 4.27 -9.51 12.31
CA VAL A 45 5.29 -8.49 12.55
C VAL A 45 4.79 -7.13 12.05
N VAL A 46 4.57 -6.22 13.00
CA VAL A 46 4.30 -4.81 12.72
C VAL A 46 5.59 -4.02 12.94
N GLY A 47 6.14 -3.46 11.87
CA GLY A 47 7.35 -2.66 11.90
C GLY A 47 7.08 -1.25 12.44
N LYS A 48 8.10 -0.60 13.00
CA LYS A 48 8.02 0.83 13.37
C LYS A 48 7.73 1.72 12.16
N PHE A 49 8.18 1.29 10.97
CA PHE A 49 7.90 1.97 9.70
C PHE A 49 6.42 1.92 9.31
N ASP A 50 5.68 0.87 9.68
CA ASP A 50 4.23 0.78 9.46
C ASP A 50 3.47 1.89 10.20
N ILE A 51 3.81 2.07 11.47
CA ILE A 51 3.23 3.13 12.31
C ILE A 51 3.57 4.51 11.73
N PHE A 52 4.83 4.72 11.31
CA PHE A 52 5.23 5.96 10.65
C PHE A 52 4.41 6.23 9.38
N CYS A 53 4.17 5.21 8.54
CA CYS A 53 3.36 5.36 7.34
C CYS A 53 1.92 5.77 7.66
N PHE A 54 1.28 5.14 8.66
CA PHE A 54 -0.08 5.52 9.07
C PHE A 54 -0.14 6.94 9.62
N THR A 55 0.83 7.34 10.44
CA THR A 55 0.91 8.71 10.95
C THR A 55 1.11 9.72 9.83
N PHE A 56 2.02 9.44 8.89
CA PHE A 56 2.28 10.33 7.75
C PHE A 56 1.06 10.43 6.81
N SER A 57 0.31 9.35 6.60
CA SER A 57 -0.96 9.40 5.87
C SER A 57 -1.99 10.29 6.56
N ALA A 58 -2.16 10.14 7.87
CA ALA A 58 -3.07 10.98 8.64
C ALA A 58 -2.71 12.47 8.54
N ILE A 59 -1.41 12.80 8.60
CA ILE A 59 -0.92 14.18 8.42
C ILE A 59 -1.17 14.66 6.99
N SER A 60 -0.88 13.84 5.99
CA SER A 60 -1.04 14.21 4.57
C SER A 60 -2.50 14.55 4.24
N TYR A 61 -3.43 13.80 4.81
CA TYR A 61 -4.86 14.06 4.65
C TYR A 61 -5.30 15.40 5.28
N ILE A 62 -4.78 15.75 6.45
CA ILE A 62 -5.03 17.07 7.06
C ILE A 62 -4.46 18.20 6.17
N VAL A 63 -3.29 17.97 5.58
CA VAL A 63 -2.66 18.93 4.66
C VAL A 63 -3.50 19.13 3.40
N ASP A 64 -4.09 18.08 2.84
CA ASP A 64 -4.97 18.19 1.66
C ASP A 64 -6.17 19.11 1.96
N VAL A 65 -6.87 18.88 3.07
CA VAL A 65 -8.02 19.70 3.50
C VAL A 65 -7.63 21.16 3.68
N ALA A 66 -6.47 21.41 4.28
CA ALA A 66 -5.94 22.75 4.44
C ALA A 66 -5.64 23.40 3.07
N CYS A 67 -5.00 22.67 2.15
CA CYS A 67 -4.71 23.13 0.80
C CYS A 67 -5.99 23.44 0.00
N ASP A 68 -7.03 22.63 0.11
CA ASP A 68 -8.32 22.86 -0.54
C ASP A 68 -9.02 24.11 0.00
N THR A 69 -9.00 24.29 1.33
CA THR A 69 -9.58 25.47 2.00
C THR A 69 -8.84 26.74 1.61
N VAL A 70 -7.50 26.71 1.59
CA VAL A 70 -6.68 27.84 1.14
C VAL A 70 -6.97 28.18 -0.32
N THR A 71 -7.11 27.16 -1.17
CA THR A 71 -7.43 27.33 -2.58
C THR A 71 -8.78 28.03 -2.78
N ALA A 72 -9.82 27.61 -2.04
CA ALA A 72 -11.12 28.28 -2.06
C ALA A 72 -11.03 29.74 -1.56
N TYR A 73 -10.31 29.98 -0.46
CA TYR A 73 -10.10 31.33 0.07
C TYR A 73 -9.43 32.26 -0.94
N ILE A 74 -8.43 31.77 -1.67
CA ILE A 74 -7.75 32.55 -2.70
C ILE A 74 -8.71 32.90 -3.85
N HIS A 75 -9.57 31.97 -4.28
CA HIS A 75 -10.59 32.25 -5.30
C HIS A 75 -11.62 33.28 -4.84
N PHE A 76 -11.98 33.28 -3.56
CA PHE A 76 -12.83 34.30 -2.95
C PHE A 76 -12.18 35.69 -3.02
N ARG A 77 -10.89 35.78 -2.66
CA ARG A 77 -10.12 37.04 -2.71
C ARG A 77 -9.94 37.57 -4.12
N ALA A 78 -9.84 36.68 -5.11
CA ALA A 78 -9.69 37.04 -6.52
C ALA A 78 -11.00 37.52 -7.20
N GLN A 79 -12.10 37.70 -6.45
CA GLN A 79 -13.41 38.14 -6.96
C GLN A 79 -14.00 37.24 -8.08
N ARG A 80 -13.55 35.99 -8.18
CA ARG A 80 -14.06 35.01 -9.16
C ARG A 80 -15.18 34.20 -8.52
N PHE A 81 -16.34 34.82 -8.30
CA PHE A 81 -17.47 34.23 -7.57
C PHE A 81 -17.88 32.84 -8.08
N TRP A 82 -17.94 32.65 -9.40
CA TRP A 82 -18.26 31.34 -9.99
C TRP A 82 -17.21 30.29 -9.65
N ALA A 83 -15.93 30.58 -9.89
CA ALA A 83 -14.84 29.64 -9.58
C ALA A 83 -14.78 29.32 -8.08
N PHE A 84 -14.98 30.32 -7.21
CA PHE A 84 -15.07 30.13 -5.77
C PHE A 84 -16.23 29.21 -5.39
N LEU A 85 -17.43 29.42 -5.94
CA LEU A 85 -18.60 28.60 -5.65
C LEU A 85 -18.39 27.16 -6.09
N PHE A 86 -17.80 26.94 -7.27
CA PHE A 86 -17.49 25.59 -7.76
C PHE A 86 -16.44 24.87 -6.93
N VAL A 87 -15.31 25.52 -6.61
CA VAL A 87 -14.28 24.92 -5.75
C VAL A 87 -14.82 24.65 -4.35
N SER A 88 -15.62 25.56 -3.79
CA SER A 88 -16.21 25.37 -2.47
C SER A 88 -17.23 24.22 -2.46
N LEU A 89 -18.06 24.10 -3.50
CA LEU A 89 -19.12 23.09 -3.58
C LEU A 89 -18.60 21.69 -3.95
N LEU A 90 -17.64 21.61 -4.86
CA LEU A 90 -17.17 20.33 -5.42
C LEU A 90 -15.87 19.82 -4.79
N THR A 91 -15.18 20.67 -4.02
CA THR A 91 -13.92 20.31 -3.37
C THR A 91 -14.06 20.46 -1.86
N VAL A 92 -14.20 21.69 -1.36
CA VAL A 92 -14.15 21.94 0.09
C VAL A 92 -15.30 21.31 0.86
N LEU A 93 -16.53 21.36 0.34
CA LEU A 93 -17.70 20.78 0.99
C LEU A 93 -17.59 19.25 1.12
N PRO A 94 -17.29 18.50 0.04
CA PRO A 94 -16.99 17.07 0.14
C PRO A 94 -15.83 16.78 1.09
N SER A 95 -14.73 17.54 1.01
CA SER A 95 -13.60 17.38 1.92
C SER A 95 -14.06 17.46 3.37
N ILE A 96 -14.70 18.57 3.77
CA ILE A 96 -15.16 18.76 5.14
C ILE A 96 -16.19 17.71 5.57
N ALA A 97 -17.12 17.33 4.69
CA ALA A 97 -18.18 16.38 5.01
C ALA A 97 -17.66 14.95 5.18
N LEU A 98 -16.68 14.54 4.38
CA LEU A 98 -16.15 13.18 4.36
C LEU A 98 -14.92 13.00 5.26
N ASN A 99 -14.27 14.09 5.68
CA ASN A 99 -13.09 14.10 6.56
C ASN A 99 -13.21 13.29 7.86
N LEU A 100 -14.42 13.11 8.39
CA LEU A 100 -14.62 12.37 9.63
C LEU A 100 -14.41 10.87 9.45
N GLY A 101 -14.70 10.31 8.28
CA GLY A 101 -14.57 8.88 8.01
C GLY A 101 -13.11 8.43 8.05
N PRO A 102 -12.26 8.87 7.10
CA PRO A 102 -10.86 8.46 7.03
C PRO A 102 -10.07 8.79 8.30
N ALA A 103 -10.36 9.91 8.96
CA ALA A 103 -9.69 10.28 10.21
C ALA A 103 -9.95 9.26 11.33
N VAL A 104 -11.19 8.80 11.49
CA VAL A 104 -11.55 7.76 12.47
C VAL A 104 -10.82 6.46 12.16
N TRP A 105 -10.81 6.04 10.89
CA TRP A 105 -10.14 4.82 10.49
C TRP A 105 -8.62 4.87 10.68
N TYR A 106 -7.97 6.01 10.40
CA TYR A 106 -6.54 6.17 10.65
C TYR A 106 -6.21 6.12 12.14
N VAL A 107 -7.04 6.73 12.99
CA VAL A 107 -6.89 6.63 14.45
C VAL A 107 -7.07 5.19 14.91
N ASP A 108 -8.09 4.49 14.41
CA ASP A 108 -8.33 3.07 14.72
C ASP A 108 -7.15 2.18 14.30
N ALA A 109 -6.57 2.42 13.12
CA ALA A 109 -5.38 1.70 12.65
C ALA A 109 -4.17 1.94 13.56
N ILE A 110 -3.94 3.18 14.01
CA ILE A 110 -2.85 3.53 14.93
C ILE A 110 -3.07 2.91 16.31
N VAL A 111 -4.28 2.99 16.87
CA VAL A 111 -4.63 2.40 18.16
C VAL A 111 -4.48 0.88 18.10
N ALA A 112 -4.94 0.24 17.02
CA ALA A 112 -4.78 -1.19 16.82
C ALA A 112 -3.29 -1.58 16.69
N ALA A 113 -2.47 -0.80 15.99
CA ALA A 113 -1.03 -1.02 15.87
C ALA A 113 -0.30 -0.87 17.22
N VAL A 114 -0.69 0.10 18.06
CA VAL A 114 -0.13 0.26 19.41
C VAL A 114 -0.60 -0.87 20.33
N GLY A 115 -1.89 -1.23 20.27
CA GLY A 115 -2.47 -2.37 21.00
C GLY A 115 -1.74 -3.68 20.69
N PHE A 116 -1.44 -3.94 19.42
CA PHE A 116 -0.64 -5.09 18.98
C PHE A 116 0.72 -5.19 19.69
N ARG A 117 1.37 -4.05 19.97
CA ARG A 117 2.68 -4.02 20.64
C ARG A 117 2.59 -4.15 22.16
N SER A 118 1.45 -3.79 22.73
CA SER A 118 1.21 -3.87 24.17
C SER A 118 0.68 -5.24 24.61
N SER A 119 0.01 -5.96 23.71
CA SER A 119 -0.57 -7.28 24.03
C SER A 119 0.50 -8.37 24.08
N SER A 120 0.44 -9.16 25.16
CA SER A 120 1.31 -10.32 25.37
C SER A 120 0.70 -11.63 24.86
N SER A 121 -0.63 -11.70 24.75
CA SER A 121 -1.35 -12.90 24.28
C SER A 121 -1.39 -12.97 22.75
N ASP A 122 -1.12 -14.15 22.20
CA ASP A 122 -1.17 -14.39 20.74
C ASP A 122 -2.57 -14.15 20.15
N HIS A 123 -3.63 -14.48 20.89
CA HIS A 123 -5.00 -14.24 20.43
C HIS A 123 -5.30 -12.74 20.32
N GLU A 124 -4.90 -11.95 21.32
CA GLU A 124 -5.09 -10.49 21.28
C GLU A 124 -4.28 -9.85 20.15
N ARG A 125 -3.04 -10.30 19.96
CA ARG A 125 -2.18 -9.83 18.88
C ARG A 125 -2.81 -10.08 17.51
N ARG A 126 -3.39 -11.26 17.27
CA ARG A 126 -4.11 -11.54 16.02
C ARG A 126 -5.33 -10.63 15.83
N TYR A 127 -6.11 -10.41 16.90
CA TYR A 127 -7.25 -9.51 16.86
C TYR A 127 -6.85 -8.08 16.49
N PHE A 128 -5.86 -7.50 17.18
CA PHE A 128 -5.37 -6.15 16.90
C PHE A 128 -4.77 -6.03 15.50
N TYR A 129 -4.12 -7.08 15.01
CA TYR A 129 -3.58 -7.11 13.65
C TYR A 129 -4.68 -7.09 12.58
N CYS A 130 -5.71 -7.94 12.70
CA CYS A 130 -6.84 -7.93 11.77
C CYS A 130 -7.53 -6.57 11.74
N ARG A 131 -7.80 -6.00 12.93
CA ARG A 131 -8.43 -4.69 13.06
C ARG A 131 -7.59 -3.58 12.40
N MET A 132 -6.26 -3.63 12.53
CA MET A 132 -5.36 -2.68 11.87
C MET A 132 -5.45 -2.76 10.34
N VAL A 133 -5.45 -3.97 9.78
CA VAL A 133 -5.52 -4.19 8.32
C VAL A 133 -6.89 -3.78 7.76
N GLU A 134 -7.97 -4.10 8.48
CA GLU A 134 -9.33 -3.69 8.13
C GLU A 134 -9.48 -2.17 8.12
N ALA A 135 -9.04 -1.50 9.20
CA ALA A 135 -9.10 -0.06 9.32
C ALA A 135 -8.26 0.65 8.23
N ASP A 136 -7.06 0.17 7.91
CA ASP A 136 -6.23 0.74 6.83
C ASP A 136 -6.90 0.59 5.46
N ARG A 137 -7.51 -0.57 5.18
CA ARG A 137 -8.25 -0.81 3.93
C ARG A 137 -9.43 0.15 3.81
N ASP A 138 -10.22 0.27 4.86
CA ASP A 138 -11.45 1.06 4.84
C ASP A 138 -11.13 2.57 4.80
N ALA A 139 -10.10 3.02 5.55
CA ALA A 139 -9.54 4.37 5.44
C ALA A 139 -9.12 4.72 4.02
N PHE A 140 -8.38 3.81 3.38
CA PHE A 140 -7.91 3.98 2.01
C PHE A 140 -9.08 4.14 1.05
N PHE A 141 -10.09 3.26 1.11
CA PHE A 141 -11.20 3.28 0.17
C PHE A 141 -12.00 4.57 0.28
N GLU A 142 -12.29 5.00 1.50
CA GLU A 142 -13.05 6.23 1.74
C GLU A 142 -12.27 7.46 1.27
N ALA A 143 -10.99 7.60 1.68
CA ALA A 143 -10.13 8.71 1.26
C ALA A 143 -9.89 8.73 -0.26
N PHE A 144 -9.76 7.56 -0.91
CA PHE A 144 -9.57 7.46 -2.35
C PHE A 144 -10.82 7.87 -3.13
N LEU A 145 -12.01 7.40 -2.70
CA LEU A 145 -13.28 7.72 -3.35
C LEU A 145 -13.62 9.21 -3.28
N GLU A 146 -13.15 9.88 -2.23
CA GLU A 146 -13.23 11.33 -2.07
C GLU A 146 -12.19 12.08 -2.91
N SER A 147 -10.92 11.72 -2.79
CA SER A 147 -9.80 12.48 -3.37
C SER A 147 -9.75 12.36 -4.90
N ALA A 148 -10.13 11.23 -5.48
CA ALA A 148 -10.06 11.00 -6.93
C ALA A 148 -10.95 11.95 -7.76
N PRO A 149 -12.27 12.07 -7.50
CA PRO A 149 -13.12 13.03 -8.20
C PRO A 149 -12.73 14.49 -7.88
N GLN A 150 -12.31 14.75 -6.65
CA GLN A 150 -11.91 16.09 -6.22
C GLN A 150 -10.69 16.60 -6.99
N VAL A 151 -9.61 15.81 -7.06
CA VAL A 151 -8.40 16.13 -7.82
C VAL A 151 -8.70 16.29 -9.30
N LEU A 152 -9.66 15.51 -9.85
CA LEU A 152 -10.12 15.67 -11.22
C LEU A 152 -10.76 17.04 -11.47
N VAL A 153 -11.70 17.45 -10.62
CA VAL A 153 -12.36 18.76 -10.74
C VAL A 153 -11.35 19.90 -10.63
N GLN A 154 -10.45 19.85 -9.66
CA GLN A 154 -9.39 20.86 -9.49
C GLN A 154 -8.47 20.95 -10.72
N GLY A 155 -8.13 19.81 -11.33
CA GLY A 155 -7.34 19.76 -12.56
C GLY A 155 -8.01 20.42 -13.74
N ILE A 156 -9.32 20.18 -13.91
CA ILE A 156 -10.12 20.80 -14.97
C ILE A 156 -10.17 22.32 -14.76
N VAL A 157 -10.45 22.78 -13.54
CA VAL A 157 -10.48 24.22 -13.21
C VAL A 157 -9.13 24.89 -13.46
N LEU A 158 -8.03 24.24 -13.06
CA LEU A 158 -6.67 24.72 -13.30
C LEU A 158 -6.34 24.81 -14.79
N ALA A 159 -6.58 23.75 -15.55
CA ALA A 159 -6.24 23.68 -16.96
C ALA A 159 -7.11 24.62 -17.82
N HIS A 160 -8.39 24.79 -17.48
CA HIS A 160 -9.27 25.79 -18.10
C HIS A 160 -8.81 27.21 -17.77
N SER A 161 -8.47 27.46 -16.51
CA SER A 161 -7.94 28.76 -16.07
C SER A 161 -6.64 29.12 -16.77
N PHE A 162 -5.70 28.19 -16.85
CA PHE A 162 -4.45 28.34 -17.56
C PHE A 162 -4.67 28.72 -19.03
N TRP A 163 -5.64 28.06 -19.68
CA TRP A 163 -6.02 28.37 -21.05
C TRP A 163 -6.56 29.79 -21.23
N MET A 164 -7.48 30.22 -20.36
CA MET A 164 -8.09 31.54 -20.42
C MET A 164 -7.07 32.68 -20.18
N LEU A 165 -6.01 32.41 -19.41
CA LEU A 165 -4.98 33.39 -19.06
C LEU A 165 -3.74 33.35 -19.94
N LEU A 166 -3.61 32.33 -20.81
CA LEU A 166 -2.51 32.19 -21.77
C LEU A 166 -2.27 33.42 -22.67
N PRO A 167 -3.29 34.23 -23.05
CA PRO A 167 -3.06 35.45 -23.82
C PRO A 167 -2.43 36.61 -23.04
N SER A 168 -2.33 36.52 -21.70
CA SER A 168 -1.71 37.55 -20.86
C SER A 168 -0.32 37.09 -20.39
N ASP A 169 0.70 37.93 -20.56
CA ASP A 169 2.09 37.63 -20.16
C ASP A 169 2.30 37.50 -18.63
N ALA A 170 1.26 37.72 -17.82
CA ALA A 170 1.32 37.65 -16.36
C ALA A 170 0.54 36.44 -15.81
N ILE A 171 1.25 35.46 -15.28
CA ILE A 171 0.66 34.35 -14.53
C ILE A 171 0.29 34.86 -13.12
N PRO A 172 -1.00 34.83 -12.73
CA PRO A 172 -1.40 35.33 -11.43
C PRO A 172 -1.03 34.35 -10.31
N MET A 173 -0.69 34.89 -9.13
CA MET A 173 -0.21 34.10 -7.97
C MET A 173 -1.12 32.93 -7.57
N TRP A 174 -2.44 33.10 -7.67
CA TRP A 174 -3.40 32.05 -7.32
C TRP A 174 -3.26 30.79 -8.18
N MET A 175 -2.78 30.91 -9.42
CA MET A 175 -2.59 29.76 -10.31
C MET A 175 -1.42 28.88 -9.83
N TYR A 176 -0.39 29.48 -9.21
CA TYR A 176 0.69 28.72 -8.57
C TYR A 176 0.19 27.95 -7.35
N PHE A 177 -0.64 28.57 -6.51
CA PHE A 177 -1.23 27.89 -5.35
C PHE A 177 -2.18 26.75 -5.77
N GLN A 178 -3.04 26.98 -6.76
CA GLN A 178 -3.90 25.94 -7.33
C GLN A 178 -3.07 24.78 -7.90
N GLY A 179 -1.99 25.09 -8.63
CA GLY A 179 -1.08 24.08 -9.17
C GLY A 179 -0.39 23.28 -8.06
N MET A 180 0.09 23.95 -7.01
CA MET A 180 0.69 23.30 -5.85
C MET A 180 -0.31 22.39 -5.12
N SER A 181 -1.57 22.83 -4.97
CA SER A 181 -2.64 22.03 -4.36
C SER A 181 -2.88 20.75 -5.17
N VAL A 182 -3.03 20.86 -6.49
CA VAL A 182 -3.22 19.69 -7.36
C VAL A 182 -2.04 18.71 -7.25
N VAL A 183 -0.80 19.22 -7.21
CA VAL A 183 0.39 18.37 -7.05
C VAL A 183 0.41 17.67 -5.70
N MET A 184 0.12 18.39 -4.61
CA MET A 184 0.09 17.80 -3.26
C MET A 184 -0.99 16.72 -3.14
N SER A 185 -2.19 16.98 -3.64
CA SER A 185 -3.28 16.01 -3.59
C SER A 185 -3.02 14.79 -4.49
N LEU A 186 -2.37 14.97 -5.65
CA LEU A 186 -1.89 13.85 -6.47
C LEU A 186 -0.84 13.01 -5.73
N LEU A 187 0.10 13.64 -5.04
CA LEU A 187 1.10 12.94 -4.24
C LEU A 187 0.46 12.18 -3.08
N SER A 188 -0.54 12.77 -2.42
CA SER A 188 -1.31 12.13 -1.34
C SER A 188 -2.07 10.89 -1.81
N VAL A 189 -2.77 10.97 -2.96
CA VAL A 189 -3.42 9.79 -3.57
C VAL A 189 -2.40 8.71 -3.92
N CYS A 190 -1.26 9.08 -4.51
CA CYS A 190 -0.21 8.12 -4.87
C CYS A 190 0.42 7.47 -3.63
N TRP A 191 0.56 8.23 -2.54
CA TRP A 191 1.03 7.76 -1.25
C TRP A 191 0.06 6.75 -0.63
N SER A 192 -1.23 7.09 -0.60
CA SER A 192 -2.30 6.23 -0.09
C SER A 192 -2.36 4.88 -0.82
N VAL A 193 -2.34 4.90 -2.17
CA VAL A 193 -2.30 3.67 -3.00
C VAL A 193 -1.03 2.84 -2.75
N SER A 194 0.10 3.51 -2.49
CA SER A 194 1.37 2.83 -2.22
C SER A 194 1.35 2.11 -0.87
N ILE A 195 0.76 2.73 0.15
CA ILE A 195 0.56 2.11 1.47
C ILE A 195 -0.42 0.95 1.40
N GLN A 196 -1.54 1.11 0.71
CA GLN A 196 -2.51 0.02 0.55
C GLN A 196 -1.87 -1.22 -0.10
N HIS A 197 -1.05 -1.01 -1.12
CA HIS A 197 -0.31 -2.12 -1.73
C HIS A 197 0.66 -2.82 -0.76
N ARG A 198 1.19 -2.08 0.22
CA ARG A 198 2.05 -2.62 1.27
C ARG A 198 1.24 -3.36 2.33
N SER A 199 0.11 -2.82 2.77
CA SER A 199 -0.79 -3.51 3.72
C SER A 199 -1.37 -4.81 3.13
N LEU A 200 -1.66 -4.85 1.84
CA LEU A 200 -2.04 -6.09 1.12
C LEU A 200 -0.92 -7.15 1.01
N ARG A 201 0.35 -6.78 1.26
CA ARG A 201 1.44 -7.76 1.39
C ARG A 201 1.56 -8.25 2.81
N ILE A 202 1.36 -7.36 3.79
CA ILE A 202 1.33 -7.69 5.22
C ILE A 202 0.18 -8.67 5.51
N ALA A 203 -0.99 -8.49 4.90
CA ALA A 203 -2.12 -9.40 5.07
C ALA A 203 -1.89 -10.82 4.52
N ARG A 204 -0.91 -11.05 3.63
CA ARG A 204 -0.69 -12.36 2.99
C ARG A 204 0.48 -13.12 3.63
N PRO A 205 0.29 -14.41 3.98
CA PRO A 205 1.33 -15.23 4.60
C PRO A 205 2.55 -15.45 3.70
N ASP A 206 2.35 -15.46 2.37
CA ASP A 206 3.39 -15.83 1.40
C ASP A 206 4.30 -14.67 0.97
N LYS A 207 4.10 -13.47 1.51
CA LYS A 207 4.81 -12.27 1.07
C LYS A 207 5.64 -11.63 2.18
N MET A 208 6.93 -11.46 1.91
CA MET A 208 7.82 -10.72 2.79
C MET A 208 7.42 -9.25 2.91
N ASN A 209 7.61 -8.68 4.11
CA ASN A 209 7.37 -7.27 4.35
C ASN A 209 8.33 -6.40 3.51
N MET A 210 7.79 -5.30 3.02
CA MET A 210 8.46 -4.42 2.07
C MET A 210 9.35 -3.42 2.81
N SER A 211 10.60 -3.30 2.38
CA SER A 211 11.56 -2.36 2.97
C SER A 211 11.23 -0.90 2.64
N PRO A 212 11.63 0.08 3.47
CA PRO A 212 11.31 1.50 3.24
C PRO A 212 11.75 2.00 1.86
N PHE A 213 12.96 1.59 1.43
CA PHE A 213 13.49 1.94 0.11
C PHE A 213 12.63 1.43 -1.05
N GLU A 214 12.12 0.20 -0.95
CA GLU A 214 11.21 -0.36 -1.94
C GLU A 214 9.87 0.40 -1.97
N THR A 215 9.38 0.85 -0.81
CA THR A 215 8.18 1.70 -0.73
C THR A 215 8.39 3.05 -1.42
N PHE A 216 9.55 3.68 -1.27
CA PHE A 216 9.85 4.93 -1.98
C PHE A 216 9.95 4.75 -3.49
N LEU A 217 10.63 3.70 -3.97
CA LEU A 217 10.64 3.37 -5.39
C LEU A 217 9.21 3.12 -5.90
N GLN A 218 8.40 2.41 -5.11
CA GLN A 218 6.99 2.17 -5.41
C GLN A 218 6.19 3.44 -5.57
N LEU A 219 6.34 4.37 -4.64
CA LEU A 219 5.72 5.67 -4.72
C LEU A 219 6.13 6.41 -6.00
N SER A 220 7.41 6.40 -6.35
CA SER A 220 7.93 7.13 -7.50
C SER A 220 7.33 6.66 -8.83
N TRP A 221 7.32 5.36 -9.13
CA TRP A 221 6.71 4.89 -10.39
C TRP A 221 5.19 5.02 -10.40
N ARG A 222 4.54 4.86 -9.24
CA ARG A 222 3.08 5.06 -9.11
C ARG A 222 2.72 6.52 -9.37
N CYS A 223 3.47 7.46 -8.81
CA CYS A 223 3.31 8.88 -9.06
C CYS A 223 3.39 9.20 -10.55
N LEU A 224 4.43 8.70 -11.24
CA LEU A 224 4.61 8.95 -12.67
C LEU A 224 3.50 8.34 -13.55
N THR A 225 3.08 7.11 -13.26
CA THR A 225 2.06 6.41 -14.05
C THR A 225 0.65 6.92 -13.79
N ILE A 226 0.30 7.26 -12.54
CA ILE A 226 -1.01 7.80 -12.17
C ILE A 226 -1.15 9.25 -12.64
N SER A 227 -0.13 10.11 -12.43
CA SER A 227 -0.16 11.51 -12.87
C SER A 227 -0.29 11.63 -14.40
N ALA A 228 0.41 10.80 -15.17
CA ALA A 228 0.28 10.78 -16.62
C ALA A 228 -1.16 10.47 -17.08
N ARG A 229 -1.81 9.48 -16.45
CA ARG A 229 -3.22 9.13 -16.74
C ARG A 229 -4.17 10.24 -16.34
N TYR A 230 -3.92 10.86 -15.20
CA TYR A 230 -4.68 12.00 -14.72
C TYR A 230 -4.62 13.18 -15.71
N ILE A 231 -3.43 13.57 -16.18
CA ILE A 231 -3.26 14.65 -17.17
C ILE A 231 -4.02 14.32 -18.45
N LEU A 232 -3.93 13.08 -18.93
CA LEU A 232 -4.69 12.64 -20.11
C LEU A 232 -6.20 12.69 -19.88
N LEU A 233 -6.69 12.32 -18.69
CA LEU A 233 -8.11 12.37 -18.36
C LEU A 233 -8.62 13.81 -18.30
N VAL A 234 -7.88 14.72 -17.66
CA VAL A 234 -8.21 16.16 -17.63
C VAL A 234 -8.26 16.72 -19.05
N LEU A 235 -7.26 16.43 -19.88
CA LEU A 235 -7.24 16.85 -21.28
C LEU A 235 -8.39 16.24 -22.10
N PHE A 236 -8.71 14.96 -21.87
CA PHE A 236 -9.80 14.28 -22.53
C PHE A 236 -11.15 14.94 -22.22
N VAL A 237 -11.41 15.24 -20.94
CA VAL A 237 -12.62 15.95 -20.51
C VAL A 237 -12.71 17.34 -21.15
N LEU A 238 -11.60 18.08 -21.19
CA LEU A 238 -11.53 19.39 -21.84
C LEU A 238 -11.72 19.32 -23.37
N ALA A 239 -11.19 18.28 -24.02
CA ALA A 239 -11.24 18.13 -25.47
C ALA A 239 -12.60 17.66 -25.98
N PHE A 240 -13.24 16.74 -25.25
CA PHE A 240 -14.46 16.12 -25.75
C PHE A 240 -15.74 16.82 -25.36
N GLN A 241 -15.83 17.59 -24.27
CA GLN A 241 -16.98 18.42 -23.82
C GLN A 241 -18.43 17.85 -23.92
N TYR A 242 -18.67 16.71 -24.56
CA TYR A 242 -19.97 16.24 -25.06
C TYR A 242 -20.79 15.54 -23.97
N TRP A 243 -20.14 14.99 -22.94
CA TRP A 243 -20.81 14.39 -21.77
C TRP A 243 -20.98 15.37 -20.60
N THR A 244 -20.26 16.48 -20.60
CA THR A 244 -20.43 17.61 -19.66
C THR A 244 -21.34 18.69 -20.24
N THR A 245 -22.15 18.39 -21.26
CA THR A 245 -23.00 19.36 -21.97
C THR A 245 -24.10 19.99 -21.12
N ALA A 246 -24.64 19.28 -20.12
CA ALA A 246 -25.67 19.84 -19.24
C ALA A 246 -25.10 20.82 -18.19
N VAL A 247 -23.90 20.56 -17.68
CA VAL A 247 -23.24 21.43 -16.69
C VAL A 247 -22.46 22.54 -17.38
N ALA A 248 -21.74 22.25 -18.47
CA ALA A 248 -20.98 23.21 -19.26
C ALA A 248 -21.85 24.17 -20.08
N GLY A 249 -23.01 23.70 -20.59
CA GLY A 249 -23.97 24.53 -21.32
C GLY A 249 -24.66 25.61 -20.46
N LEU A 250 -24.74 25.40 -19.15
CA LEU A 250 -25.19 26.43 -18.20
C LEU A 250 -24.04 27.33 -17.72
N LEU A 251 -22.78 26.86 -17.83
CA LEU A 251 -21.62 27.46 -17.17
C LEU A 251 -20.87 28.45 -18.04
N LEU A 252 -20.62 28.15 -19.31
CA LEU A 252 -19.65 28.93 -20.10
C LEU A 252 -20.00 28.87 -21.60
N ASP A 253 -20.52 30.00 -22.08
CA ASP A 253 -20.85 30.30 -23.47
C ASP A 253 -19.56 30.42 -24.32
N CYS A 254 -18.96 29.29 -24.70
CA CYS A 254 -17.75 29.27 -25.52
C CYS A 254 -17.79 28.14 -26.54
N GLU A 255 -18.24 28.47 -27.75
CA GLU A 255 -18.00 27.66 -28.94
C GLU A 255 -16.50 27.66 -29.32
N ARG A 256 -15.99 26.48 -29.66
CA ARG A 256 -14.70 26.16 -30.30
C ARG A 256 -13.44 26.29 -29.43
N PHE A 257 -13.13 25.18 -28.76
CA PHE A 257 -11.87 24.91 -28.07
C PHE A 257 -10.78 24.42 -29.06
N VAL A 258 -9.81 25.26 -29.42
CA VAL A 258 -8.63 24.87 -30.22
C VAL A 258 -7.37 25.07 -29.38
N TYR A 259 -6.82 23.98 -28.84
CA TYR A 259 -5.65 23.98 -27.96
C TYR A 259 -4.32 23.90 -28.78
N PRO A 260 -3.52 24.97 -28.90
CA PRO A 260 -2.26 25.05 -29.65
C PRO A 260 -1.13 24.24 -29.00
N HIS A 261 -1.17 24.01 -27.68
CA HIS A 261 -0.14 23.25 -26.95
C HIS A 261 -0.50 21.79 -26.64
N LYS A 262 -1.60 21.26 -27.21
CA LYS A 262 -2.03 19.87 -26.98
C LYS A 262 -0.91 18.84 -27.21
N LYS A 263 -0.09 19.06 -28.24
CA LYS A 263 1.01 18.16 -28.60
C LYS A 263 2.08 18.10 -27.51
N PHE A 264 2.43 19.24 -26.91
CA PHE A 264 3.47 19.32 -25.89
C PHE A 264 3.02 18.66 -24.58
N ILE A 265 1.79 18.92 -24.14
CA ILE A 265 1.25 18.34 -22.90
C ILE A 265 1.06 16.82 -23.06
N VAL A 266 0.58 16.36 -24.22
CA VAL A 266 0.47 14.92 -24.51
C VAL A 266 1.85 14.26 -24.56
N LEU A 267 2.85 14.91 -25.16
CA LEU A 267 4.23 14.39 -25.18
C LEU A 267 4.81 14.32 -23.77
N PHE A 268 4.59 15.33 -22.94
CA PHE A 268 4.99 15.34 -21.53
C PHE A 268 4.33 14.19 -20.77
N ALA A 269 3.01 14.04 -20.87
CA ALA A 269 2.27 12.94 -20.22
C ALA A 269 2.76 11.56 -20.69
N LEU A 270 3.03 11.39 -21.99
CA LEU A 270 3.56 10.15 -22.55
C LEU A 270 4.99 9.88 -22.06
N SER A 271 5.84 10.91 -21.99
CA SER A 271 7.20 10.77 -21.44
C SER A 271 7.20 10.39 -19.95
N ALA A 272 6.30 10.99 -19.16
CA ALA A 272 6.11 10.66 -17.75
C ALA A 272 5.59 9.23 -17.58
N PHE A 273 4.66 8.80 -18.44
CA PHE A 273 4.16 7.42 -18.43
C PHE A 273 5.27 6.40 -18.75
N ILE A 274 6.02 6.63 -19.83
CA ILE A 274 7.14 5.75 -20.22
C ILE A 274 8.21 5.72 -19.13
N SER A 275 8.56 6.89 -18.56
CA SER A 275 9.47 6.98 -17.42
C SER A 275 8.97 6.15 -16.23
N GLY A 276 7.68 6.24 -15.89
CA GLY A 276 7.06 5.41 -14.85
C GLY A 276 7.16 3.91 -15.14
N ILE A 277 6.91 3.48 -16.38
CA ILE A 277 7.09 2.08 -16.80
C ILE A 277 8.57 1.66 -16.70
N ALA A 278 9.51 2.52 -17.09
CA ALA A 278 10.94 2.23 -16.97
C ALA A 278 11.37 2.05 -15.50
N VAL A 279 10.93 2.93 -14.60
CA VAL A 279 11.19 2.80 -13.15
C VAL A 279 10.56 1.52 -12.60
N MET A 280 9.34 1.17 -13.02
CA MET A 280 8.69 -0.08 -12.65
C MET A 280 9.52 -1.30 -13.09
N LEU A 281 9.95 -1.35 -14.36
CA LEU A 281 10.77 -2.43 -14.89
C LEU A 281 12.12 -2.54 -14.17
N LEU A 282 12.77 -1.40 -13.90
CA LEU A 282 14.03 -1.34 -13.15
C LEU A 282 13.87 -1.86 -11.73
N TYR A 283 12.77 -1.51 -11.05
CA TYR A 283 12.42 -2.07 -9.75
C TYR A 283 12.24 -3.59 -9.81
N TYR A 284 11.46 -4.10 -10.77
CA TYR A 284 11.26 -5.55 -10.91
C TYR A 284 12.55 -6.30 -11.26
N TRP A 285 13.42 -5.66 -12.05
CA TRP A 285 14.70 -6.23 -12.45
C TRP A 285 15.69 -6.28 -11.30
N ARG A 286 15.79 -5.23 -10.47
CA ARG A 286 16.91 -5.11 -9.52
C ARG A 286 16.53 -5.28 -8.05
N TRP A 287 15.31 -4.94 -7.66
CA TRP A 287 14.90 -4.81 -6.26
C TRP A 287 13.70 -5.64 -5.85
N HIS A 288 13.06 -6.38 -6.76
CA HIS A 288 11.87 -7.16 -6.41
C HIS A 288 12.12 -8.16 -5.27
N PRO A 289 11.27 -8.19 -4.23
CA PRO A 289 11.40 -9.10 -3.08
C PRO A 289 11.51 -10.58 -3.46
N THR A 290 10.88 -11.01 -4.56
CA THR A 290 10.97 -12.41 -5.01
C THR A 290 12.39 -12.83 -5.37
N ARG A 291 13.26 -11.90 -5.83
CA ARG A 291 14.68 -12.23 -6.03
C ARG A 291 15.40 -12.46 -4.70
N ARG A 292 15.05 -11.69 -3.65
CA ARG A 292 15.57 -11.88 -2.29
C ARG A 292 15.09 -13.18 -1.65
N LEU A 293 13.80 -13.51 -1.82
CA LEU A 293 13.25 -14.76 -1.31
C LEU A 293 13.90 -15.96 -2.01
N LYS A 294 14.08 -15.91 -3.34
CA LYS A 294 14.78 -16.96 -4.09
C LYS A 294 16.23 -17.13 -3.60
N SER A 295 16.97 -16.04 -3.37
CA SER A 295 18.33 -16.14 -2.82
C SER A 295 18.36 -16.69 -1.40
N LEU A 296 17.37 -16.37 -0.55
CA LEU A 296 17.32 -16.91 0.82
C LEU A 296 17.00 -18.41 0.82
N ILE A 297 16.04 -18.85 0.00
CA ILE A 297 15.70 -20.28 -0.16
C ILE A 297 16.90 -21.06 -0.69
N ASP A 298 17.63 -20.52 -1.66
CA ASP A 298 18.81 -21.16 -2.27
C ASP A 298 19.98 -21.31 -1.27
N VAL A 299 20.19 -20.27 -0.44
CA VAL A 299 21.18 -20.31 0.66
C VAL A 299 20.78 -21.33 1.74
N ASP A 300 19.50 -21.41 2.08
CA ASP A 300 19.00 -22.35 3.09
C ASP A 300 19.01 -23.81 2.60
N SER A 301 18.69 -24.03 1.33
CA SER A 301 18.88 -25.30 0.63
C SER A 301 20.34 -25.74 0.66
N SER A 302 21.27 -24.83 0.32
CA SER A 302 22.70 -25.13 0.35
C SER A 302 23.20 -25.44 1.76
N ARG A 303 22.73 -24.74 2.79
CA ARG A 303 23.07 -25.04 4.19
C ARG A 303 22.57 -26.41 4.64
N ARG A 304 21.34 -26.78 4.27
CA ARG A 304 20.79 -28.10 4.59
C ARG A 304 21.60 -29.22 3.95
N ALA A 305 21.98 -29.07 2.68
CA ALA A 305 22.86 -30.03 2.00
C ALA A 305 24.22 -30.19 2.69
N ILE A 306 24.83 -29.10 3.16
CA ILE A 306 26.11 -29.15 3.91
C ILE A 306 25.94 -29.90 5.24
N VAL A 307 24.85 -29.64 5.97
CA VAL A 307 24.59 -30.31 7.26
C VAL A 307 24.34 -31.81 7.06
N GLU A 308 23.56 -32.21 6.06
CA GLU A 308 23.34 -33.62 5.72
C GLU A 308 24.63 -34.33 5.31
N GLN A 309 25.49 -33.66 4.53
CA GLN A 309 26.78 -34.20 4.15
C GLN A 309 27.71 -34.37 5.37
N THR A 310 27.74 -33.39 6.27
CA THR A 310 28.55 -33.44 7.51
C THR A 310 28.08 -34.57 8.44
N PHE A 311 26.77 -34.82 8.51
CA PHE A 311 26.21 -35.95 9.26
C PHE A 311 26.58 -37.30 8.65
N SER A 312 26.54 -37.44 7.32
CA SER A 312 26.98 -38.68 6.64
C SER A 312 28.47 -38.97 6.86
N GLU A 313 29.35 -37.97 6.73
CA GLU A 313 30.80 -38.12 6.98
C GLU A 313 31.10 -38.48 8.46
N ALA A 314 30.33 -37.93 9.39
CA ALA A 314 30.43 -38.25 10.83
C ALA A 314 29.94 -39.67 11.16
N GLU A 315 28.99 -40.21 10.39
CA GLU A 315 28.46 -41.56 10.55
C GLU A 315 29.41 -42.60 9.93
N GLU A 316 30.01 -42.30 8.77
CA GLU A 316 31.02 -43.14 8.12
C GLU A 316 32.30 -43.26 8.97
N SER A 317 32.73 -42.17 9.62
CA SER A 317 33.89 -42.18 10.53
C SER A 317 33.63 -42.89 11.87
N ARG A 318 32.38 -43.03 12.31
CA ARG A 318 32.01 -43.86 13.48
C ARG A 318 31.92 -45.36 13.18
N SER A 319 31.78 -45.74 11.91
CA SER A 319 31.65 -47.13 11.49
C SER A 319 32.98 -47.91 11.50
N TYR A 320 34.12 -47.23 11.66
CA TYR A 320 35.43 -47.88 11.78
C TYR A 320 36.12 -47.61 13.12
N PRO A 321 35.85 -48.44 14.14
CA PRO A 321 36.84 -48.68 15.18
C PRO A 321 37.03 -50.19 15.33
N SER A 322 38.09 -50.74 14.72
CA SER A 322 38.86 -51.90 15.19
C SER A 322 39.49 -52.64 14.01
N ASP A 323 40.75 -52.35 13.69
CA ASP A 323 41.63 -53.35 13.04
C ASP A 323 43.13 -53.05 13.25
N THR A 324 43.48 -52.30 14.30
CA THR A 324 44.89 -51.98 14.62
C THR A 324 45.32 -52.47 16.00
N LEU A 325 44.84 -53.64 16.42
CA LEU A 325 45.32 -54.33 17.63
C LEU A 325 45.44 -55.85 17.44
N LYS A 326 46.10 -56.29 16.37
CA LYS A 326 46.59 -57.66 16.20
C LYS A 326 48.01 -57.64 15.67
N HIS A 327 48.98 -57.26 16.49
CA HIS A 327 50.39 -57.63 16.26
C HIS A 327 51.31 -57.35 17.46
N ILE A 328 50.90 -57.68 18.68
CA ILE A 328 51.82 -57.83 19.82
C ILE A 328 51.25 -58.93 20.72
N ASP A 329 51.52 -60.19 20.41
CA ASP A 329 51.60 -61.30 21.37
C ASP A 329 51.82 -62.61 20.59
N SER A 330 53.07 -62.82 20.20
CA SER A 330 53.60 -64.13 19.84
C SER A 330 55.11 -64.00 19.98
N ASP A 331 55.63 -64.16 21.19
CA ASP A 331 56.82 -64.98 21.40
C ASP A 331 57.08 -65.23 22.90
N GLU A 332 57.26 -66.53 23.17
CA GLU A 332 58.14 -67.10 24.17
C GLU A 332 57.74 -67.09 25.66
N SER A 333 57.08 -68.18 26.06
CA SER A 333 57.37 -68.84 27.34
C SER A 333 57.20 -70.37 27.24
N LEU A 334 58.32 -71.10 27.14
CA LEU A 334 58.59 -72.28 27.99
C LEU A 334 60.06 -72.73 27.88
N HIS A 335 60.77 -72.57 29.01
CA HIS A 335 62.02 -73.24 29.41
C HIS A 335 61.87 -74.78 29.52
N PRO A 336 62.92 -75.57 29.85
CA PRO A 336 64.36 -75.31 29.93
C PRO A 336 65.24 -76.16 28.99
#